data_AF-A0A5E4VFH5-F1
#
_entry.id   AF-A0A5E4VFH5-F1
#
_cell.length_a   1.000
_cell.length_b   1.000
_cell.length_c   1.000
_cell.angle_alpha   90.00
_cell.angle_beta   90.00
_cell.angle_gamma   90.00
#
_symmetry.space_group_name_H-M   'P 1'
#
loop_
_entity.id
_entity.type
_entity.pdbx_description
1 polymer ?
#
loop_
_entity_poly.entity_id
_entity_poly.type
_entity_poly.pdbx_seq_one_letter_code
_entity_poly.pdbx_strand_id
1 'polypeptide(L)'
;MLCPELQGQLQSISPLDSKRIDVAVFGFSRRARRNHADRFQQSGKAINAKVRLYSRIGRALLEAEQSGGDPFAAIESIIPWDAFSDSINEAEALARPEDFDFLALVGDGFTQLRRYTPTLLDTLLRAK
;
A
#
# COMPACT_ATOMS: atom_id res chain seq x y z
N MET A 1 -38.95 9.15 -4.62
CA MET A 1 -39.76 8.21 -5.42
C MET A 1 -39.29 8.39 -6.86
N LEU A 2 -38.63 7.39 -7.46
CA LEU A 2 -38.14 7.50 -8.84
C LEU A 2 -39.33 7.46 -9.82
N CYS A 3 -39.25 8.22 -10.92
CA CYS A 3 -40.30 8.26 -11.94
C CYS A 3 -40.47 6.88 -12.63
N PRO A 4 -41.68 6.52 -13.09
CA PRO A 4 -41.97 5.20 -13.66
C PRO A 4 -41.09 4.79 -14.85
N GLU A 5 -40.70 5.73 -15.73
CA GLU A 5 -39.73 5.47 -16.81
C GLU A 5 -38.38 4.96 -16.30
N LEU A 6 -37.85 5.59 -15.25
CA LEU A 6 -36.58 5.21 -14.64
C LEU A 6 -36.63 3.81 -14.05
N GLN A 7 -37.79 3.40 -13.49
CA GLN A 7 -37.98 2.08 -12.91
C GLN A 7 -38.09 0.98 -13.98
N GLY A 8 -38.71 1.27 -15.13
CA GLY A 8 -38.74 0.37 -16.29
C GLY A 8 -37.38 0.21 -16.96
N GLN A 9 -36.59 1.28 -17.05
CA GLN A 9 -35.23 1.25 -17.62
C GLN A 9 -34.24 0.52 -16.71
N LEU A 10 -34.34 0.67 -15.38
CA LEU A 10 -33.58 -0.13 -14.42
C LEU A 10 -33.85 -1.64 -14.54
N GLN A 11 -35.07 -2.04 -14.89
CA GLN A 11 -35.43 -3.44 -15.15
C GLN A 11 -34.95 -3.95 -16.53
N SER A 12 -34.62 -3.05 -17.46
CA SER A 12 -34.12 -3.37 -18.80
C SER A 12 -32.60 -3.59 -18.88
N ILE A 13 -31.85 -3.21 -17.83
CA ILE A 13 -30.43 -3.55 -17.71
C ILE A 13 -30.33 -5.06 -17.52
N SER A 14 -29.66 -5.75 -18.45
CA SER A 14 -29.48 -7.20 -18.35
C SER A 14 -28.86 -7.54 -16.99
N PRO A 15 -29.39 -8.53 -16.26
CA PRO A 15 -28.81 -9.01 -14.99
C PRO A 15 -27.32 -9.38 -15.14
N LEU A 16 -26.89 -9.77 -16.35
CA LEU A 16 -25.49 -10.02 -16.69
C LEU A 16 -24.63 -8.75 -16.68
N ASP A 17 -25.13 -7.61 -17.17
CA ASP A 17 -24.36 -6.37 -17.23
C ASP A 17 -24.20 -5.72 -15.86
N SER A 18 -25.25 -5.74 -15.04
CA SER A 18 -25.19 -5.32 -13.64
C SER A 18 -24.20 -6.19 -12.82
N LYS A 19 -24.28 -7.52 -12.96
CA LYS A 19 -23.37 -8.46 -12.29
C LYS A 19 -21.92 -8.30 -12.74
N ARG A 20 -21.67 -7.94 -14.01
CA ARG A 20 -20.31 -7.69 -14.52
C ARG A 20 -19.70 -6.42 -13.94
N ILE A 21 -20.50 -5.37 -13.76
CA ILE A 21 -20.06 -4.12 -13.13
C ILE A 21 -19.73 -4.37 -11.64
N ASP A 22 -20.61 -5.07 -10.91
CA ASP A 22 -20.37 -5.42 -9.50
C ASP A 22 -19.10 -6.25 -9.34
N VAL A 23 -18.94 -7.32 -10.14
CA VAL A 23 -17.74 -8.17 -10.09
C VAL A 23 -16.47 -7.37 -10.39
N ALA A 24 -16.52 -6.42 -11.33
CA ALA A 24 -15.38 -5.56 -11.64
C ALA A 24 -15.03 -4.61 -10.47
N VAL A 25 -16.02 -3.91 -9.90
CA VAL A 25 -15.81 -2.96 -8.78
C VAL A 25 -15.37 -3.66 -7.50
N PHE A 26 -16.02 -4.77 -7.14
CA PHE A 26 -15.64 -5.57 -5.98
C PHE A 26 -14.28 -6.26 -6.18
N GLY A 27 -14.00 -6.75 -7.39
CA GLY A 27 -12.73 -7.37 -7.75
C GLY A 27 -11.55 -6.40 -7.64
N PHE A 28 -11.73 -5.18 -8.14
CA PHE A 28 -10.75 -4.09 -8.02
C PHE A 28 -10.47 -3.76 -6.55
N SER A 29 -11.51 -3.45 -5.77
CA SER A 29 -11.37 -3.09 -4.35
C SER A 29 -10.74 -4.20 -3.50
N ARG A 30 -11.00 -5.47 -3.83
CA ARG A 30 -10.35 -6.62 -3.17
C ARG A 30 -8.86 -6.69 -3.54
N ARG A 31 -8.51 -6.50 -4.81
CA ARG A 31 -7.11 -6.51 -5.27
C ARG A 31 -6.31 -5.35 -4.68
N ALA A 32 -6.87 -4.14 -4.68
CA ALA A 32 -6.25 -2.96 -4.08
C ALA A 32 -5.98 -3.16 -2.59
N ARG A 33 -6.96 -3.67 -1.83
CA ARG A 33 -6.79 -4.02 -0.40
C ARG A 33 -5.71 -5.07 -0.17
N ARG A 34 -5.66 -6.11 -1.00
CA ARG A 34 -4.66 -7.18 -0.89
C ARG A 34 -3.25 -6.65 -1.18
N ASN A 35 -3.09 -5.91 -2.27
CA ASN A 35 -1.79 -5.31 -2.61
C ASN A 35 -1.31 -4.34 -1.53
N HIS A 36 -2.21 -3.54 -0.96
CA HIS A 36 -1.89 -2.65 0.15
C HIS A 36 -1.49 -3.43 1.41
N ALA A 37 -2.26 -4.45 1.78
CA ALA A 37 -1.93 -5.31 2.93
C ALA A 37 -0.58 -6.02 2.75
N ASP A 38 -0.28 -6.52 1.55
CA ASP A 38 0.99 -7.19 1.25
C ASP A 38 2.18 -6.19 1.34
N ARG A 39 2.03 -4.99 0.77
CA ARG A 39 3.06 -3.93 0.86
C ARG A 39 3.28 -3.46 2.29
N PHE A 40 2.21 -3.20 3.03
CA PHE A 40 2.27 -2.82 4.44
C PHE A 40 2.90 -3.91 5.31
N GLN A 41 2.60 -5.18 5.03
CA GLN A 41 3.21 -6.29 5.74
C GLN A 41 4.71 -6.40 5.44
N GLN A 42 5.12 -6.18 4.18
CA GLN A 42 6.53 -6.19 3.78
C GLN A 42 7.29 -5.01 4.40
N SER A 43 6.77 -3.79 4.32
CA SER A 43 7.36 -2.62 4.96
C SER A 43 7.41 -2.78 6.48
N GLY A 44 6.34 -3.29 7.10
CA GLY A 44 6.30 -3.59 8.53
C GLY A 44 7.36 -4.60 8.99
N LYS A 45 7.63 -5.64 8.20
CA LYS A 45 8.72 -6.60 8.47
C LYS A 45 10.09 -5.93 8.37
N ALA A 46 10.31 -5.14 7.32
CA ALA A 46 11.57 -4.43 7.10
C ALA A 46 11.85 -3.40 8.22
N ILE A 47 10.82 -2.64 8.62
CA ILE A 47 10.89 -1.71 9.76
C ILE A 47 11.27 -2.44 11.04
N ASN A 48 10.60 -3.56 11.36
CA ASN A 48 10.91 -4.34 12.56
C ASN A 48 12.36 -4.84 12.56
N ALA A 49 12.85 -5.32 11.40
CA ALA A 49 14.24 -5.75 11.25
C ALA A 49 15.22 -4.62 11.57
N LYS A 50 14.98 -3.39 11.07
CA LYS A 50 15.82 -2.22 11.36
C LYS A 50 15.76 -1.80 12.82
N VAL A 51 14.57 -1.74 13.42
CA VAL A 51 14.40 -1.43 14.85
C VAL A 51 15.18 -2.42 15.72
N ARG A 52 15.12 -3.71 15.40
CA ARG A 52 15.89 -4.74 16.10
C ARG A 52 17.40 -4.58 15.93
N LEU A 53 17.86 -4.29 14.72
CA LEU A 53 19.28 -4.04 14.43
C LEU A 53 19.80 -2.85 15.26
N TYR A 54 19.14 -1.70 15.18
CA TYR A 54 19.58 -0.50 15.91
C TYR A 54 19.46 -0.64 17.42
N SER A 55 18.49 -1.40 17.93
CA SER A 55 18.43 -1.73 19.36
C SER A 55 19.64 -2.56 19.80
N ARG A 56 20.09 -3.53 19.00
CA ARG A 56 21.30 -4.32 19.30
C ARG A 56 22.56 -3.46 19.27
N ILE A 57 22.69 -2.59 18.27
CA ILE A 57 23.80 -1.65 18.16
C ILE A 57 23.82 -0.72 19.37
N GLY A 58 22.69 -0.13 19.74
CA GLY A 58 22.58 0.73 20.93
C GLY A 58 22.97 0.02 22.23
N ARG A 59 22.61 -1.27 22.40
CA ARG A 59 23.06 -2.05 23.57
C ARG A 59 24.57 -2.28 23.56
N ALA A 60 25.15 -2.66 22.44
CA ALA A 60 26.60 -2.86 22.32
C ALA A 60 27.37 -1.56 22.62
N LEU A 61 26.83 -0.40 22.19
CA LEU A 61 27.40 0.91 22.50
C LEU A 61 27.33 1.23 24.00
N LEU A 62 26.20 0.95 24.66
CA LEU A 62 26.06 1.15 26.11
C LEU A 62 27.01 0.24 26.91
N GLU A 63 27.21 -1.00 26.47
CA GLU A 63 28.17 -1.93 27.08
C GLU A 63 29.62 -1.45 26.89
N ALA A 64 29.96 -0.94 25.71
CA ALA A 64 31.27 -0.35 25.42
C ALA A 64 31.53 0.90 26.28
N GLU A 65 30.55 1.79 26.43
CA GLU A 65 30.65 2.98 27.29
C GLU A 65 30.91 2.60 28.75
N GLN A 66 30.18 1.60 29.27
CA GLN A 66 30.34 1.13 30.65
C GLN A 66 31.68 0.44 30.92
N SER A 67 32.21 -0.28 29.92
CA SER A 67 33.48 -1.00 30.02
C SER A 67 34.70 -0.18 29.60
N GLY A 68 34.50 1.04 29.10
CA GLY A 68 35.56 1.87 28.52
C GLY A 68 36.13 1.32 27.21
N GLY A 69 35.36 0.47 26.51
CA GLY A 69 35.71 -0.12 25.22
C GLY A 69 35.52 0.86 24.05
N ASP A 70 36.04 0.50 22.88
CA ASP A 70 35.88 1.29 21.65
C ASP A 70 34.44 1.16 21.09
N PRO A 71 33.67 2.28 21.00
CA PRO A 71 32.34 2.29 20.43
C PRO A 71 32.30 1.82 18.97
N PHE A 72 33.33 2.09 18.18
CA PHE A 72 33.37 1.72 16.76
C PHE A 72 33.59 0.21 16.60
N ALA A 73 34.50 -0.38 17.37
CA ALA A 73 34.65 -1.83 17.46
C ALA A 73 33.37 -2.53 17.95
N ALA A 74 32.61 -1.91 18.86
CA ALA A 74 31.34 -2.45 19.34
C ALA A 74 30.28 -2.50 18.23
N ILE A 75 30.18 -1.48 17.37
CA ILE A 75 29.31 -1.50 16.18
C ILE A 75 29.76 -2.60 15.21
N GLU A 76 31.06 -2.66 14.93
CA GLU A 76 31.65 -3.61 13.97
C GLU A 76 31.47 -5.08 14.40
N SER A 77 31.38 -5.34 15.71
CA SER A 77 31.03 -6.66 16.26
C SER A 77 29.62 -7.14 15.89
N ILE A 78 28.71 -6.21 15.58
CA ILE A 78 27.32 -6.50 15.21
C ILE A 78 27.17 -6.57 13.69
N ILE A 79 27.79 -5.65 12.96
CA ILE A 79 27.68 -5.51 11.51
C ILE A 79 28.91 -4.77 10.95
N PRO A 80 29.47 -5.17 9.79
CA PRO A 80 30.56 -4.43 9.14
C PRO A 80 30.17 -3.00 8.77
N TRP A 81 31.14 -2.07 8.71
CA TRP A 81 30.89 -0.66 8.40
C TRP A 81 30.16 -0.40 7.09
N ASP A 82 30.52 -1.11 6.02
CA ASP A 82 29.85 -0.96 4.72
C ASP A 82 28.36 -1.33 4.84
N ALA A 83 28.08 -2.47 5.47
CA ALA A 83 26.71 -2.93 5.70
C ALA A 83 25.94 -2.05 6.70
N PHE A 84 26.63 -1.40 7.64
CA PHE A 84 26.02 -0.39 8.52
C PHE A 84 25.59 0.84 7.73
N SER A 85 26.44 1.35 6.83
CA SER A 85 26.10 2.49 5.96
C SER A 85 24.89 2.17 5.08
N ASP A 86 24.88 0.99 4.44
CA ASP A 86 23.71 0.52 3.69
C ASP A 86 22.47 0.40 4.57
N SER A 87 22.64 -0.03 5.83
CA SER A 87 21.53 -0.18 6.74
C SER A 87 20.84 1.14 7.07
N ILE A 88 21.60 2.24 7.13
CA ILE A 88 21.10 3.61 7.33
C ILE A 88 20.31 4.06 6.11
N ASN A 89 20.87 3.89 4.90
CA ASN A 89 20.17 4.23 3.65
C ASN A 89 18.83 3.50 3.53
N GLU A 90 18.80 2.21 3.85
CA GLU A 90 17.57 1.42 3.87
C GLU A 90 16.58 1.90 4.94
N ALA A 91 17.06 2.27 6.13
CA ALA A 91 16.21 2.77 7.20
C ALA A 91 15.60 4.14 6.84
N GLU A 92 16.36 5.03 6.20
CA GLU A 92 15.87 6.30 5.68
C GLU A 92 14.82 6.10 4.59
N ALA A 93 15.03 5.12 3.70
CA ALA A 93 14.06 4.76 2.68
C ALA A 93 12.75 4.23 3.29
N LEU A 94 12.83 3.46 4.39
CA LEU A 94 11.68 2.96 5.14
C LEU A 94 11.01 4.03 6.01
N ALA A 95 11.76 5.03 6.47
CA ALA A 95 11.29 6.12 7.33
C ALA A 95 10.74 7.32 6.55
N ARG A 96 10.99 7.42 5.24
CA ARG A 96 10.25 8.35 4.37
C ARG A 96 8.77 8.12 4.65
N PRO A 97 8.00 9.19 4.90
CA PRO A 97 6.57 9.02 5.06
C PRO A 97 6.10 8.29 3.82
N GLU A 98 5.47 7.12 4.01
CA GLU A 98 4.32 6.78 3.20
C GLU A 98 3.35 7.95 3.41
N ASP A 99 3.61 9.10 2.79
CA ASP A 99 2.55 9.93 2.29
C ASP A 99 1.78 8.92 1.47
N PHE A 100 0.73 8.39 2.10
CA PHE A 100 -0.22 7.48 1.51
C PHE A 100 -0.64 8.21 0.24
N ASP A 101 0.01 7.88 -0.88
CA ASP A 101 -0.33 8.48 -2.14
C ASP A 101 -1.58 7.75 -2.58
N PHE A 102 -2.68 8.14 -1.94
CA PHE A 102 -4.01 7.69 -2.28
C PHE A 102 -4.27 7.99 -3.77
N LEU A 103 -3.60 8.98 -4.37
CA LEU A 103 -3.72 9.30 -5.78
C LEU A 103 -3.07 8.24 -6.67
N ALA A 104 -1.93 7.66 -6.27
CA ALA A 104 -1.36 6.50 -6.98
C ALA A 104 -2.31 5.29 -6.95
N LEU A 105 -2.97 5.05 -5.82
CA LEU A 105 -3.99 3.99 -5.68
C LEU A 105 -5.24 4.28 -6.53
N VAL A 106 -5.61 5.56 -6.66
CA VAL A 106 -6.70 6.03 -7.53
C VAL A 106 -6.32 5.91 -9.01
N GLY A 107 -5.06 6.14 -9.39
CA GLY A 107 -4.58 6.05 -10.78
C GLY A 107 -4.75 4.65 -11.38
N ASP A 108 -4.40 3.61 -10.62
CA ASP A 108 -4.61 2.21 -11.01
C ASP A 108 -6.11 1.88 -11.16
N GLY A 109 -6.94 2.41 -10.26
CA GLY A 109 -8.39 2.25 -10.31
C GLY A 109 -9.07 3.00 -11.44
N PHE A 110 -8.56 4.18 -11.79
CA PHE A 110 -9.11 5.05 -12.81
C PHE A 110 -9.08 4.41 -14.20
N THR A 111 -8.03 3.65 -14.51
CA THR A 111 -7.93 2.93 -15.79
C THR A 111 -9.01 1.85 -15.92
N GLN A 112 -9.29 1.12 -14.84
CA GLN A 112 -10.38 0.14 -14.83
C GLN A 112 -11.75 0.81 -14.83
N LEU A 113 -11.93 1.89 -14.06
CA LEU A 113 -13.16 2.67 -14.02
C LEU A 113 -13.50 3.21 -15.43
N ARG A 114 -12.53 3.84 -16.09
CA ARG A 114 -12.65 4.40 -17.45
C ARG A 114 -13.05 3.36 -18.50
N ARG A 115 -12.68 2.08 -18.31
CA ARG A 115 -13.07 0.99 -19.23
C ARG A 115 -14.58 0.76 -19.23
N TYR A 116 -15.25 0.94 -18.09
CA TYR A 116 -16.68 0.71 -17.92
C TYR A 116 -17.51 2.00 -17.93
N THR A 117 -16.87 3.17 -17.80
CA THR A 117 -17.52 4.49 -17.86
C THR A 117 -18.38 4.70 -19.12
N PRO A 118 -17.97 4.30 -20.35
CA PRO A 118 -18.82 4.48 -21.54
C PRO A 118 -20.13 3.72 -21.44
N THR A 119 -20.10 2.46 -20.99
CA THR A 119 -21.30 1.63 -20.81
C THR A 119 -22.21 2.19 -19.72
N LEU A 120 -21.61 2.68 -18.62
CA LEU A 120 -22.36 3.30 -17.51
C LEU A 120 -23.01 4.63 -17.94
N LEU A 121 -22.29 5.47 -18.67
CA LEU A 121 -22.83 6.74 -19.17
C LEU A 121 -23.91 6.49 -20.23
N ASP A 122 -23.75 5.49 -21.07
CA ASP A 122 -24.73 5.13 -22.09
C ASP A 122 -26.05 4.67 -21.46
N THR A 123 -26.01 3.87 -20.38
CA THR A 123 -27.23 3.47 -19.66
C THR A 123 -27.89 4.64 -18.93
N LEU A 124 -27.11 5.55 -18.35
CA LEU A 124 -27.63 6.71 -17.61
C LEU A 124 -28.10 7.85 -18.53
N LEU A 125 -27.50 8.02 -19.72
CA LEU A 125 -27.82 9.07 -20.68
C LEU A 125 -28.91 8.66 -21.68
N ARG A 126 -29.09 7.37 -21.96
CA ARG A 126 -30.28 6.85 -22.66
C ARG A 126 -31.52 6.81 -21.78
N ALA A 127 -31.37 7.06 -20.48
CA ALA A 127 -32.47 7.13 -19.51
C ALA A 127 -33.13 8.53 -19.42
N LYS A 128 -32.95 9.37 -20.45
CA LYS A 128 -33.52 10.72 -20.54
C LYS A 128 -34.58 10.81 -21.62
#